data_AF-A0A0Q9M940-F1
#
_entry.id   AF-A0A0Q9M940-F1
#
_cell.length_a   1.000
_cell.length_b   1.000
_cell.length_c   1.000
_cell.angle_alpha   90.00
_cell.angle_beta   90.00
_cell.angle_gamma   90.00
#
_symmetry.space_group_name_H-M   'P 1'
#
loop_
_entity.id
_entity.type
_entity.pdbx_description
1 polymer ?
#
loop_
_entity_poly.entity_id
_entity_poly.type
_entity_poly.pdbx_seq_one_letter_code
_entity_poly.pdbx_strand_id
1 'polypeptide(L)' 'MNSVDKIRFVLLYGEEPEVTCYGYMELDQDGHVLALYNRHGEELDMFGGHEFIRVRTLGKFDDEDRDNFYSLLESDGVG' A
#
# COMPACT_ATOMS: atom_id res chain seq x y z
N MET A 1 10.35 14.26 0.35
CA MET A 1 10.61 12.94 -0.26
C MET A 1 9.29 12.21 -0.31
N ASN A 2 8.99 11.50 -1.40
CA ASN A 2 7.82 10.62 -1.39
C ASN A 2 8.11 9.45 -0.44
N SER A 3 7.08 8.86 0.14
CA SER A 3 7.24 7.71 1.04
C SER A 3 6.27 6.62 0.67
N VAL A 4 6.71 5.37 0.83
CA VAL A 4 5.85 4.20 0.69
C VAL A 4 5.60 3.63 2.07
N ASP A 5 4.36 3.65 2.54
CA ASP A 5 3.99 3.07 3.83
C ASP A 5 3.40 1.68 3.58
N LYS A 6 3.94 0.62 4.23
CA LYS A 6 3.18 -0.64 4.34
C LYS A 6 2.05 -0.42 5.32
N ILE A 7 0.83 -0.68 4.89
CA ILE A 7 -0.37 -0.41 5.66
C ILE A 7 -1.26 -1.65 5.74
N ARG A 8 -2.04 -1.69 6.81
CA ARG A 8 -3.26 -2.49 6.87
C ARG A 8 -4.42 -1.56 6.56
N PHE A 9 -5.31 -1.97 5.65
CA PHE A 9 -6.48 -1.18 5.28
C PHE A 9 -7.72 -2.06 5.15
N VAL A 10 -8.87 -1.41 4.95
CA VAL A 10 -10.13 -2.04 4.59
C VAL A 10 -10.64 -1.32 3.35
N LEU A 11 -11.02 -2.07 2.32
CA LEU A 11 -11.73 -1.55 1.16
C LEU A 11 -13.23 -1.49 1.45
N LEU A 12 -13.84 -0.38 1.05
CA LEU A 12 -15.26 -0.13 1.13
C LEU A 12 -15.69 0.20 -0.30
N TYR A 13 -16.63 -0.57 -0.84
CA TYR A 13 -17.10 -0.51 -2.23
C TYR A 13 -16.10 -1.02 -3.29
N GLY A 14 -16.51 -2.09 -4.00
CA GLY A 14 -15.79 -2.69 -5.14
C GLY A 14 -14.78 -3.78 -4.75
N GLU A 15 -15.24 -5.04 -4.88
CA GLU A 15 -14.64 -6.36 -4.53
C GLU A 15 -14.36 -6.66 -3.05
N GLU A 16 -14.64 -7.91 -2.64
CA GLU A 16 -14.30 -8.42 -1.31
C GLU A 16 -12.78 -8.55 -1.21
N PRO A 17 -12.16 -8.05 -0.12
CA PRO A 17 -10.74 -8.24 0.05
C PRO A 17 -10.43 -9.73 0.21
N GLU A 18 -9.58 -10.26 -0.68
CA GLU A 18 -9.24 -11.69 -0.71
C GLU A 18 -8.76 -12.25 0.64
N VAL A 19 -8.19 -11.40 1.50
CA VAL A 19 -7.80 -11.70 2.89
C VAL A 19 -7.65 -10.39 3.67
N THR A 20 -7.25 -10.45 4.96
CA THR A 20 -6.81 -9.28 5.74
C THR A 20 -5.94 -8.34 4.89
N CYS A 21 -6.44 -7.16 4.50
CA CYS A 21 -5.79 -6.34 3.47
C CYS A 21 -4.52 -5.69 4.03
N TYR A 22 -3.39 -6.23 3.61
CA TYR A 22 -2.10 -5.58 3.72
C TYR A 22 -1.70 -5.09 2.33
N GLY A 23 -0.99 -3.98 2.27
CA GLY A 23 -0.50 -3.42 1.02
C GLY A 23 0.35 -2.19 1.26
N TYR A 24 0.55 -1.39 0.22
CA TYR A 24 1.48 -0.28 0.23
C TYR A 24 0.78 1.00 -0.21
N MET A 25 1.08 2.11 0.45
CA MET A 25 0.49 3.41 0.16
C MET A 25 1.61 4.38 -0.19
N GLU A 26 1.58 4.91 -1.40
CA GLU A 26 2.51 5.96 -1.81
C GLU A 26 1.95 7.32 -1.43
N LEU A 27 2.79 8.11 -0.76
CA LEU A 27 2.47 9.46 -0.31
C LEU A 27 3.44 10.47 -0.95
N ASP A 28 2.92 11.64 -1.31
CA ASP A 28 3.74 12.80 -1.62
C ASP A 28 4.36 13.41 -0.36
N GLN A 29 5.13 14.49 -0.55
CA GLN A 29 5.83 15.17 0.54
C GLN A 29 4.90 15.86 1.54
N ASP A 30 3.67 16.17 1.12
CA ASP A 30 2.62 16.80 1.92
C ASP A 30 1.73 15.75 2.61
N GLY A 31 1.95 14.47 2.33
CA GLY A 31 1.20 13.34 2.87
C GLY A 31 -0.10 13.04 2.11
N HIS A 32 -0.27 13.57 0.89
CA HIS A 32 -1.36 13.18 0.02
C HIS A 32 -1.10 11.82 -0.60
N VAL A 33 -2.15 11.02 -0.73
CA VAL A 33 -2.07 9.70 -1.34
C VAL A 33 -1.95 9.86 -2.86
N LEU A 34 -0.89 9.29 -3.41
CA LEU A 34 -0.65 9.22 -4.85
C LEU A 34 -1.19 7.91 -5.43
N ALA A 35 -0.95 6.79 -4.73
CA ALA A 35 -1.37 5.46 -5.15
C ALA A 35 -1.54 4.51 -3.95
N LEU A 36 -2.35 3.46 -4.15
CA LEU A 36 -2.56 2.38 -3.20
C LEU A 36 -2.33 1.05 -3.92
N TYR A 37 -1.52 0.18 -3.34
CA TYR A 37 -1.19 -1.14 -3.89
C TYR A 37 -1.65 -2.25 -2.96
N ASN A 38 -2.13 -3.36 -3.52
CA ASN A 38 -2.40 -4.57 -2.76
C ASN A 38 -1.10 -5.28 -2.33
N ARG A 39 -1.22 -6.41 -1.62
CA ARG A 39 -0.04 -7.19 -1.18
C ARG A 39 0.82 -7.74 -2.32
N HIS A 40 0.29 -7.82 -3.53
CA HIS A 40 0.98 -8.30 -4.73
C HIS A 40 1.67 -7.16 -5.50
N GLY A 41 1.54 -5.91 -5.04
CA GLY A 41 2.08 -4.74 -5.72
C GLY A 41 1.20 -4.24 -6.87
N GLU A 42 -0.03 -4.74 -7.00
CA GLU A 42 -0.98 -4.26 -8.01
C GLU A 42 -1.68 -3.00 -7.51
N GLU A 43 -1.74 -1.98 -8.35
CA GLU A 43 -2.40 -0.71 -8.03
C GLU A 43 -3.91 -0.89 -7.96
N LEU A 44 -4.50 -0.42 -6.86
CA LEU A 44 -5.94 -0.38 -6.67
C LEU A 44 -6.47 0.95 -7.19
N ASP A 45 -7.47 0.88 -8.07
CA ASP A 45 -8.09 2.08 -8.64
C ASP A 45 -8.83 2.87 -7.56
N MET A 46 -8.20 3.93 -7.05
CA MET A 46 -8.82 4.81 -6.04
C MET A 46 -9.89 5.75 -6.62
N PHE A 47 -9.96 5.90 -7.94
CA PHE A 47 -10.91 6.81 -8.60
C PHE A 47 -12.12 6.07 -9.20
N GLY A 48 -12.07 4.73 -9.27
CA GLY A 48 -13.12 3.84 -9.75
C GLY A 48 -14.31 3.61 -8.79
N GLY A 49 -14.38 4.35 -7.68
CA GLY A 49 -15.43 4.21 -6.67
C GLY A 49 -15.05 3.33 -5.48
N HIS A 50 -13.76 3.00 -5.35
CA HIS A 50 -13.22 2.32 -4.18
C HIS A 50 -12.91 3.35 -3.09
N GLU A 51 -13.51 3.17 -1.92
CA GLU A 51 -13.14 3.87 -0.70
C GLU A 51 -12.22 2.96 0.12
N PHE A 52 -11.28 3.53 0.88
CA PHE A 52 -10.47 2.73 1.80
C PHE A 52 -10.31 3.44 3.14
N ILE A 53 -10.14 2.63 4.19
CA ILE A 53 -9.76 3.12 5.51
C ILE A 53 -8.40 2.54 5.86
N ARG A 54 -7.41 3.43 6.08
CA ARG A 54 -6.12 3.04 6.65
C ARG A 54 -6.34 2.64 8.12
N VAL A 55 -6.19 1.36 8.42
CA VAL A 55 -6.31 0.81 9.78
C VAL A 55 -5.06 1.08 10.60
N ARG A 56 -3.87 0.83 10.03
CA ARG A 56 -2.58 1.15 10.66
C ARG A 56 -1.44 1.15 9.65
N THR A 57 -0.42 1.98 9.89
CA THR A 57 0.90 1.83 9.26
C THR A 57 1.68 0.73 9.98
N LEU A 58 2.30 -0.15 9.19
CA LEU A 58 3.11 -1.28 9.64
C LEU A 58 4.61 -1.02 9.47
N GLY A 59 4.98 -0.21 8.48
CA GLY A 59 6.34 0.23 8.21
C GLY A 59 6.31 1.45 7.29
N LYS A 60 7.35 2.27 7.36
CA LYS A 60 7.57 3.40 6.45
C LYS A 60 8.85 3.13 5.68
N PHE A 61 8.80 3.35 4.38
CA PHE A 61 9.91 3.19 3.47
C PHE A 61 10.17 4.51 2.78
N ASP A 62 11.44 4.85 2.63
CA ASP A 62 11.87 6.03 1.89
C ASP A 62 12.44 5.67 0.50
N ASP A 63 12.98 6.65 -0.22
CA ASP A 63 13.47 6.44 -1.59
C ASP A 63 14.65 5.43 -1.65
N GLU A 64 15.45 5.27 -0.59
CA GLU A 64 16.50 4.24 -0.54
C GLU A 64 15.92 2.82 -0.38
N ASP A 65 14.80 2.70 0.33
CA ASP A 65 14.07 1.45 0.51
C ASP A 65 13.27 1.05 -0.74
N ARG A 66 12.77 2.03 -1.51
CA ARG A 66 11.98 1.81 -2.73
C ARG A 66 12.76 1.06 -3.81
N ASP A 67 14.04 1.37 -3.98
CA ASP A 67 14.90 0.67 -4.96
C ASP A 67 15.08 -0.82 -4.61
N ASN A 68 14.73 -1.22 -3.39
CA ASN A 68 14.75 -2.60 -2.88
C ASN A 68 13.34 -3.17 -2.62
N PHE A 69 12.29 -2.54 -3.16
CA PHE A 69 10.89 -2.88 -2.90
C PHE A 69 10.56 -4.38 -3.07
N TYR A 70 11.11 -5.03 -4.12
CA TYR A 70 10.92 -6.46 -4.34
C TYR A 70 11.62 -7.35 -3.30
N SER A 71 12.79 -6.93 -2.78
CA SER A 71 13.48 -7.64 -1.70
C SER A 71 12.77 -7.50 -0.35
N LEU A 72 12.04 -6.39 -0.15
CA LEU A 72 11.17 -6.21 1.01
C LEU A 72 9.93 -7.12 0.95
N LEU A 73 9.35 -7.31 -0.25
CA LEU A 73 8.26 -8.27 -0.46
C LEU A 73 8.66 -9.71 -0.11
N GLU A 74 9.85 -10.15 -0.53
CA GLU A 74 10.39 -11.48 -0.20
C GLU A 74 10.65 -11.66 1.31
N SER A 75 11.20 -10.63 1.97
CA SER A 75 11.47 -10.65 3.43
C SER A 75 10.19 -10.70 4.28
N ASP A 76 9.13 -10.05 3.81
CA ASP A 76 7.80 -10.06 4.44
C ASP A 76 7.02 -11.37 4.24
N GLY A 77 7.63 -12.38 3.60
CA GLY A 77 7.03 -13.71 3.40
C GLY A 77 5.91 -13.72 2.36
N VAL A 78 5.96 -12.82 1.38
CA VAL A 78 5.00 -12.75 0.27
C VAL A 78 5.47 -13.54 -0.97
N GLY A 79 6.57 -14.30 -0.85
CA GLY A 79 7.08 -15.23 -1.87
C GLY A 79 6.35 -16.58 -1.90
#